data_AF-A0A8K0E398-F1
#
_entry.id   AF-A0A8K0E398-F1
#
_cell.length_a   1.000
_cell.length_b   1.000
_cell.length_c   1.000
_cell.angle_alpha   90.00
_cell.angle_beta   90.00
_cell.angle_gamma   90.00
#
_symmetry.space_group_name_H-M   'P 1'
#
loop_
_entity.id
_entity.type
_entity.pdbx_description
1 polymer ?
#
loop_
_entity_poly.entity_id
_entity_poly.type
_entity_poly.pdbx_seq_one_letter_code
_entity_poly.pdbx_strand_id
1 'polypeptide(L)'
;MTNDEKEQSKLLTARILKDFIKHSQNLKKKNSGFLQPKKPSCSRTRLVIKRKRSHSETEEQEQEDQKANAPSTALQLPLKKRLYPRAAAVDKEETEMRTAWDSDKTPLKELPMEMRNLIESMGGTDIKLVIEKTLSKTDCSKHHDRLTIPKAQAESEFLNGVEKHMMDHTDGPVIQVSVIQPCFEESNMCFTQWKMRKSSTYVIRSGWNKACQKPENKLIAGVKVQVWSFRVHGDLCFAIVRVEGTAEPHTSSSSSSSSCSSSVED
;
A
#
# COMPACT_ATOMS: atom_id res chain seq x y z
N MET A 1 -37.59 -1.13 -36.10
CA MET A 1 -37.43 0.14 -35.36
C MET A 1 -37.65 1.28 -36.32
N THR A 2 -38.68 2.09 -36.08
CA THR A 2 -38.97 3.27 -36.90
C THR A 2 -37.91 4.35 -36.66
N ASN A 3 -37.75 5.28 -37.59
CA ASN A 3 -36.82 6.41 -37.40
C ASN A 3 -37.18 7.23 -36.15
N ASP A 4 -38.46 7.27 -35.78
CA ASP A 4 -38.95 7.96 -34.59
C ASP A 4 -38.45 7.33 -33.29
N GLU A 5 -38.42 5.99 -33.17
CA GLU A 5 -37.90 5.31 -31.98
C GLU A 5 -36.40 5.54 -31.78
N LYS A 6 -35.63 5.63 -32.87
CA LYS A 6 -34.20 5.95 -32.82
C LYS A 6 -33.98 7.38 -32.36
N GLU A 7 -34.80 8.32 -32.82
CA GLU A 7 -34.74 9.71 -32.36
C GLU A 7 -35.15 9.86 -30.89
N GLN A 8 -36.20 9.15 -30.45
CA GLN A 8 -36.59 9.12 -29.04
C GLN A 8 -35.48 8.53 -28.15
N SER A 9 -34.83 7.45 -28.58
CA SER A 9 -33.70 6.87 -27.86
C SER A 9 -32.53 7.85 -27.77
N LYS A 10 -32.16 8.54 -28.87
CA LYS A 10 -31.08 9.54 -28.86
C LYS A 10 -31.41 10.71 -27.94
N LEU A 11 -32.65 11.21 -27.97
CA LEU A 11 -33.10 12.31 -27.12
C LEU A 11 -33.09 11.92 -25.64
N LEU A 12 -33.51 10.70 -25.30
CA LEU A 12 -33.47 10.17 -23.95
C LEU A 12 -32.03 10.03 -23.45
N THR A 13 -31.14 9.46 -24.25
CA THR A 13 -29.71 9.35 -23.93
C THR A 13 -29.08 10.72 -23.75
N ALA A 14 -29.38 11.69 -24.62
CA ALA A 14 -28.88 13.05 -24.50
C ALA A 14 -29.37 13.75 -23.23
N ARG A 15 -30.61 13.48 -22.78
CA ARG A 15 -31.16 14.01 -21.53
C ARG A 15 -30.46 13.43 -20.31
N ILE A 16 -30.30 12.11 -20.26
CA ILE A 16 -29.60 11.40 -19.18
C ILE A 16 -28.15 11.90 -19.05
N LEU A 17 -27.45 12.03 -20.18
CA LEU A 17 -26.07 12.54 -20.19
C LEU A 17 -25.97 13.99 -19.71
N LYS A 18 -26.91 14.86 -20.11
CA LYS A 18 -26.96 16.25 -19.63
C LYS A 18 -27.21 16.33 -18.12
N ASP A 19 -28.11 15.51 -17.59
CA ASP A 19 -28.42 15.47 -16.17
C ASP A 19 -27.23 14.95 -15.35
N PHE A 20 -26.54 13.92 -15.84
CA PHE A 20 -25.31 13.40 -15.23
C PHE A 20 -24.19 14.46 -15.20
N ILE A 21 -23.93 15.14 -16.32
CA ILE A 21 -22.90 16.19 -16.40
C ILE A 21 -23.24 17.33 -15.44
N LYS A 22 -24.50 17.79 -15.42
CA LYS A 22 -24.95 18.86 -14.53
C LYS A 22 -24.82 18.48 -13.06
N HIS A 23 -25.15 17.23 -12.70
CA HIS A 23 -24.96 16.71 -11.36
C HIS A 23 -23.47 16.65 -10.98
N SER A 24 -22.61 16.16 -11.88
CA SER A 24 -21.15 16.10 -11.66
C SER A 24 -20.53 17.47 -11.41
N GLN A 25 -20.98 18.52 -12.13
CA GLN A 25 -20.49 19.89 -11.92
C GLN A 25 -21.02 20.51 -10.63
N ASN A 26 -22.23 20.16 -10.20
CA ASN A 26 -22.79 20.61 -8.92
C ASN A 26 -22.01 20.00 -7.74
N LEU A 27 -21.64 18.72 -7.82
CA LEU A 27 -20.76 18.07 -6.84
C LEU A 27 -19.40 18.78 -6.74
N LYS A 28 -18.81 19.19 -7.88
CA LYS A 28 -17.56 19.97 -7.89
C LYS A 28 -17.70 21.36 -7.27
N LYS A 29 -18.82 22.06 -7.49
CA LYS A 29 -19.09 23.39 -6.89
C LYS A 29 -19.36 23.35 -5.39
N LYS A 30 -20.02 22.31 -4.87
CA LYS A 30 -20.22 22.14 -3.42
C LYS A 30 -18.89 21.94 -2.67
N ASN A 31 -17.88 21.37 -3.33
CA ASN A 31 -16.56 21.14 -2.76
C ASN A 31 -15.59 22.33 -2.90
N SER A 32 -15.88 23.34 -3.72
CA SER A 32 -15.03 24.54 -3.89
C SER A 32 -15.34 25.67 -2.89
N GLY A 33 -16.30 25.46 -1.98
CA GLY A 33 -16.85 26.48 -1.08
C GLY A 33 -16.37 26.41 0.37
N PHE A 34 -15.15 25.94 0.66
CA PHE A 34 -14.53 26.16 1.97
C PHE A 34 -13.03 25.92 1.88
N LEU A 35 -12.24 26.99 1.85
CA LEU A 35 -10.86 27.08 2.35
C LEU A 35 -10.34 28.50 2.05
N GLN A 36 -10.39 29.38 3.06
CA GLN A 36 -9.47 30.51 3.12
C GLN A 36 -8.37 30.20 4.13
N PRO A 37 -7.08 30.38 3.80
CA PRO A 37 -6.01 30.26 4.78
C PRO A 37 -5.92 31.54 5.63
N LYS A 38 -6.24 31.45 6.92
CA LYS A 38 -5.80 32.43 7.92
C LYS A 38 -4.30 32.23 8.18
N LYS A 39 -3.49 33.27 7.95
CA LYS A 39 -2.06 33.31 8.25
C LYS A 39 -1.84 33.35 9.78
N PRO A 40 -0.99 32.50 10.38
CA PRO A 40 -0.38 32.83 11.65
C PRO A 40 0.82 33.76 11.42
N SER A 41 0.74 34.96 12.00
CA SER A 41 1.90 35.80 12.28
C SER A 41 2.70 35.13 13.39
N CYS A 42 3.99 34.84 13.16
CA CYS A 42 4.90 34.50 14.24
C CYS A 42 6.31 34.98 13.91
N SER A 43 6.76 35.93 14.73
CA SER A 43 8.04 36.63 14.67
C SER A 43 9.22 35.66 14.85
N ARG A 44 10.22 35.78 13.99
CA ARG A 44 11.53 35.12 14.14
C ARG A 44 12.29 35.72 15.33
N THR A 45 12.45 34.95 16.40
CA THR A 45 13.60 35.10 17.31
C THR A 45 14.65 34.05 16.95
N ARG A 46 15.83 34.53 16.54
CA ARG A 46 16.98 33.74 16.11
C ARG A 46 17.91 33.55 17.32
N LEU A 47 17.92 32.37 17.93
CA LEU A 47 18.96 32.00 18.90
C LEU A 47 20.17 31.44 18.14
N VAL A 48 21.29 32.17 18.23
CA VAL A 48 22.59 31.84 17.65
C VAL A 48 23.34 30.93 18.63
N ILE A 49 23.63 29.69 18.23
CA ILE A 49 24.59 28.83 18.93
C ILE A 49 25.92 28.89 18.17
N LYS A 50 26.89 29.60 18.76
CA LYS A 50 28.30 29.69 18.35
C LYS A 50 28.97 28.32 18.49
N ARG A 51 29.56 27.78 17.41
CA ARG A 51 30.60 26.75 17.48
C ARG A 51 31.93 27.36 17.00
N LYS A 52 32.93 27.32 17.89
CA LYS A 52 34.31 27.77 17.67
C LYS A 52 34.98 26.91 16.59
N ARG A 53 35.60 27.58 15.61
CA ARG A 53 36.65 27.03 14.74
C ARG A 53 37.99 27.62 15.21
N SER A 54 39.00 26.78 15.31
CA SER A 54 40.41 27.17 15.40
C SER A 54 41.08 26.75 14.09
N HIS A 55 41.71 27.72 13.44
CA HIS A 55 42.49 27.62 12.21
C HIS A 55 43.98 27.59 12.60
N SER A 56 44.81 26.82 11.90
CA SER A 56 46.22 27.12 11.75
C SER A 56 46.61 26.75 10.31
N GLU A 57 47.06 27.77 9.60
CA GLU A 57 47.50 27.76 8.21
C GLU A 57 48.89 27.11 8.08
N THR A 58 49.16 26.48 6.95
CA THR A 58 50.50 26.43 6.34
C THR A 58 50.32 26.22 4.84
N GLU A 59 50.74 27.22 4.06
CA GLU A 59 50.98 27.15 2.62
C GLU A 59 52.35 26.49 2.37
N GLU A 60 52.50 25.72 1.28
CA GLU A 60 53.49 25.97 0.21
C GLU A 60 53.65 24.78 -0.78
N GLN A 61 53.54 25.15 -2.06
CA GLN A 61 54.32 24.75 -3.25
C GLN A 61 54.09 23.41 -3.98
N GLU A 62 53.72 23.57 -5.26
CA GLU A 62 53.74 22.60 -6.35
C GLU A 62 55.17 22.37 -6.88
N GLN A 63 55.48 21.13 -7.27
CA GLN A 63 56.47 20.83 -8.32
C GLN A 63 56.13 19.53 -9.07
N GLU A 64 56.38 19.62 -10.37
CA GLU A 64 56.09 18.73 -11.50
C GLU A 64 57.03 17.51 -11.56
N ASP A 65 56.55 16.36 -12.07
CA ASP A 65 57.39 15.52 -12.95
C ASP A 65 56.57 14.48 -13.76
N GLN A 66 56.92 14.41 -15.05
CA GLN A 66 56.35 13.56 -16.10
C GLN A 66 57.27 12.35 -16.34
N LYS A 67 56.73 11.12 -16.54
CA LYS A 67 57.32 10.14 -17.49
C LYS A 67 56.43 8.95 -17.90
N ALA A 68 55.89 9.07 -19.11
CA ALA A 68 55.85 8.13 -20.27
C ALA A 68 55.45 6.62 -20.18
N ASN A 69 54.50 6.30 -21.08
CA ASN A 69 54.35 5.16 -22.03
C ASN A 69 54.33 3.70 -21.53
N ALA A 70 53.21 2.94 -21.62
CA ALA A 70 52.45 2.40 -22.78
C ALA A 70 52.91 0.96 -23.21
N PRO A 71 52.16 0.21 -24.03
CA PRO A 71 51.14 -0.77 -23.63
C PRO A 71 51.50 -2.21 -24.07
N SER A 72 50.74 -3.23 -23.67
CA SER A 72 50.88 -4.56 -24.29
C SER A 72 49.55 -5.21 -24.64
N THR A 73 49.52 -5.62 -25.91
CA THR A 73 48.43 -6.10 -26.74
C THR A 73 48.28 -7.63 -26.62
N ALA A 74 47.05 -8.11 -26.77
CA ALA A 74 46.66 -9.51 -26.88
C ALA A 74 47.44 -10.29 -27.96
N LEU A 75 47.67 -11.61 -27.77
CA LEU A 75 47.57 -12.66 -28.80
C LEU A 75 47.61 -14.09 -28.18
N GLN A 76 47.15 -15.05 -28.97
CA GLN A 76 46.50 -16.34 -28.65
C GLN A 76 47.44 -17.56 -28.42
N LEU A 77 46.80 -18.61 -27.87
CA LEU A 77 47.11 -20.05 -27.69
C LEU A 77 48.18 -20.70 -28.60
N PRO A 78 48.73 -21.84 -28.11
CA PRO A 78 48.53 -23.07 -28.88
C PRO A 78 48.13 -24.32 -28.08
N LEU A 79 47.38 -25.17 -28.79
CA LEU A 79 46.90 -26.51 -28.47
C LEU A 79 47.99 -27.51 -28.06
N LYS A 80 47.72 -28.34 -27.04
CA LYS A 80 48.29 -29.69 -26.95
C LYS A 80 47.18 -30.72 -26.67
N LYS A 81 47.10 -31.67 -27.60
CA LYS A 81 46.15 -32.79 -27.66
C LYS A 81 46.70 -34.00 -26.89
N ARG A 82 45.76 -34.70 -26.24
CA ARG A 82 45.70 -36.16 -25.91
C ARG A 82 46.59 -36.67 -24.77
N LEU A 83 45.94 -37.23 -23.74
CA LEU A 83 45.65 -38.67 -23.63
C LEU A 83 44.72 -38.90 -22.41
N TYR A 84 43.57 -39.54 -22.61
CA TYR A 84 42.84 -40.23 -21.52
C TYR A 84 42.42 -41.60 -22.04
N PRO A 85 42.71 -42.69 -21.31
CA PRO A 85 41.93 -43.92 -21.40
C PRO A 85 40.70 -43.83 -20.51
N ARG A 86 39.59 -44.36 -21.04
CA ARG A 86 38.28 -44.52 -20.42
C ARG A 86 38.28 -45.75 -19.51
N ALA A 87 37.72 -45.64 -18.29
CA ALA A 87 36.57 -46.43 -17.82
C ALA A 87 36.46 -46.52 -16.28
N ALA A 88 35.21 -46.30 -15.82
CA ALA A 88 34.49 -47.05 -14.79
C ALA A 88 34.95 -46.97 -13.31
N ALA A 89 34.26 -46.13 -12.54
CA ALA A 89 33.71 -46.39 -11.19
C ALA A 89 32.97 -45.09 -10.73
N VAL A 90 31.65 -45.09 -10.52
CA VAL A 90 30.98 -45.13 -9.19
C VAL A 90 31.30 -43.84 -8.40
N ASP A 91 30.38 -42.88 -8.29
CA ASP A 91 29.29 -42.80 -7.29
C ASP A 91 28.14 -41.93 -7.85
N LYS A 92 26.87 -42.35 -7.91
CA LYS A 92 25.92 -42.63 -6.83
C LYS A 92 25.68 -41.45 -5.86
N GLU A 93 25.55 -40.22 -6.36
CA GLU A 93 25.10 -39.09 -5.52
C GLU A 93 24.35 -37.95 -6.27
N GLU A 94 23.85 -38.17 -7.50
CA GLU A 94 23.22 -37.09 -8.29
C GLU A 94 21.74 -37.35 -8.64
N THR A 95 21.07 -38.25 -7.91
CA THR A 95 19.65 -38.58 -8.16
C THR A 95 18.72 -38.29 -6.97
N GLU A 96 19.25 -37.76 -5.86
CA GLU A 96 18.46 -37.41 -4.67
C GLU A 96 18.22 -35.89 -4.50
N MET A 97 18.73 -35.05 -5.40
CA MET A 97 18.56 -33.58 -5.32
C MET A 97 17.36 -33.04 -6.12
N ARG A 98 16.32 -33.85 -6.34
CA ARG A 98 15.08 -33.44 -7.04
C ARG A 98 13.82 -33.47 -6.19
N THR A 99 13.92 -33.66 -4.88
CA THR A 99 12.76 -33.73 -3.98
C THR A 99 12.90 -32.82 -2.75
N ALA A 100 13.32 -31.57 -2.96
CA ALA A 100 13.38 -30.55 -1.89
C ALA A 100 12.89 -29.16 -2.34
N TRP A 101 11.82 -29.09 -3.14
CA TRP A 101 11.12 -27.82 -3.43
C TRP A 101 9.71 -27.75 -2.81
N ASP A 102 9.28 -28.76 -2.06
CA ASP A 102 7.96 -28.72 -1.42
C ASP A 102 8.12 -28.49 0.07
N SER A 103 8.21 -27.21 0.46
CA SER A 103 7.66 -26.64 1.70
C SER A 103 8.38 -25.34 2.07
N ASP A 104 8.03 -24.26 1.37
CA ASP A 104 7.94 -22.96 2.02
C ASP A 104 6.57 -22.36 1.65
N LYS A 105 5.52 -23.11 2.00
CA LYS A 105 4.15 -22.59 1.97
C LYS A 105 4.03 -21.63 3.15
N THR A 106 4.53 -20.41 2.95
CA THR A 106 3.91 -19.27 3.63
C THR A 106 2.41 -19.40 3.38
N PRO A 107 1.58 -19.47 4.45
CA PRO A 107 0.15 -19.64 4.25
C PRO A 107 -0.33 -18.52 3.34
N LEU A 108 -0.95 -18.90 2.22
CA LEU A 108 -1.46 -17.94 1.25
C LEU A 108 -2.45 -17.04 1.99
N LYS A 109 -2.18 -15.73 1.99
CA LYS A 109 -3.09 -14.74 2.55
C LYS A 109 -4.32 -14.71 1.65
N GLU A 110 -5.43 -15.25 2.13
CA GLU A 110 -6.67 -15.35 1.36
C GLU A 110 -7.65 -14.23 1.74
N LEU A 111 -8.31 -13.68 0.72
CA LEU A 111 -9.41 -12.73 0.91
C LEU A 111 -10.64 -13.50 1.44
N PRO A 112 -11.26 -13.08 2.56
CA PRO A 112 -12.48 -13.72 3.07
C PRO A 112 -13.58 -13.82 2.03
N MET A 113 -14.33 -14.92 2.07
CA MET A 113 -15.30 -15.26 1.03
C MET A 113 -16.41 -14.22 0.92
N GLU A 114 -16.90 -13.65 2.03
CA GLU A 114 -17.94 -12.60 1.95
C GLU A 114 -17.41 -11.34 1.26
N MET A 115 -16.15 -10.97 1.53
CA MET A 115 -15.52 -9.80 0.91
C MET A 115 -15.30 -10.02 -0.58
N ARG A 116 -14.85 -11.23 -0.96
CA ARG A 116 -14.73 -11.63 -2.37
C ARG A 116 -16.08 -11.56 -3.09
N ASN A 117 -17.11 -12.17 -2.53
CA ASN A 117 -18.44 -12.20 -3.13
C ASN A 117 -19.01 -10.79 -3.32
N LEU A 118 -18.78 -9.89 -2.35
CA LEU A 118 -19.18 -8.49 -2.47
C LEU A 118 -18.46 -7.80 -3.63
N ILE A 119 -17.13 -7.93 -3.71
CA ILE A 119 -16.34 -7.37 -4.81
C ILE A 119 -16.83 -7.91 -6.16
N GLU A 120 -17.05 -9.21 -6.27
CA GLU A 120 -17.55 -9.84 -7.51
C GLU A 120 -18.96 -9.35 -7.88
N SER A 121 -19.85 -9.16 -6.90
CA SER A 121 -21.19 -8.61 -7.12
C SER A 121 -21.19 -7.18 -7.68
N MET A 122 -20.12 -6.42 -7.42
CA MET A 122 -19.87 -5.09 -7.97
C MET A 122 -19.21 -5.13 -9.36
N GLY A 123 -18.98 -6.32 -9.94
CA GLY A 123 -18.19 -6.49 -11.16
C GLY A 123 -16.69 -6.26 -10.93
N GLY A 124 -16.22 -6.45 -9.70
CA GLY A 124 -14.84 -6.29 -9.30
C GLY A 124 -13.92 -7.35 -9.90
N THR A 125 -12.77 -6.91 -10.39
CA THR A 125 -11.74 -7.72 -11.05
C THR A 125 -10.35 -7.35 -10.54
N ASP A 126 -9.30 -8.07 -10.98
CA ASP A 126 -7.90 -7.81 -10.62
C ASP A 126 -7.66 -7.64 -9.11
N ILE A 127 -8.22 -8.57 -8.32
CA ILE A 127 -8.11 -8.55 -6.86
C ILE A 127 -6.66 -8.90 -6.46
N LYS A 128 -5.98 -7.97 -5.80
CA LYS A 128 -4.57 -8.10 -5.39
C LYS A 128 -4.38 -7.67 -3.95
N LEU A 129 -3.60 -8.42 -3.19
CA LEU A 129 -3.16 -7.99 -1.87
C LEU A 129 -2.13 -6.86 -2.04
N VAL A 130 -2.41 -5.71 -1.45
CA VAL A 130 -1.50 -4.55 -1.48
C VAL A 130 -0.53 -4.61 -0.31
N ILE A 131 -1.02 -4.82 0.90
CA ILE A 131 -0.18 -4.89 2.10
C ILE A 131 -0.93 -5.59 3.23
N GLU A 132 -0.22 -6.40 4.02
CA GLU A 132 -0.62 -6.73 5.38
C GLU A 132 0.21 -5.91 6.38
N LYS A 133 -0.44 -5.17 7.27
CA LYS A 133 0.27 -4.39 8.32
C LYS A 133 -0.54 -4.27 9.60
N THR A 134 0.18 -4.06 10.70
CA THR A 134 -0.42 -3.59 11.95
C THR A 134 -0.71 -2.10 11.86
N LEU A 135 -1.94 -1.70 12.20
CA LEU A 135 -2.31 -0.29 12.25
C LEU A 135 -1.49 0.43 13.31
N SER A 136 -0.82 1.51 12.89
CA SER A 136 -0.04 2.33 13.81
C SER A 136 -0.95 3.33 14.54
N LYS A 137 -0.45 3.92 15.62
CA LYS A 137 -1.14 5.02 16.34
C LYS A 137 -1.48 6.20 15.42
N THR A 138 -0.64 6.46 14.40
CA THR A 138 -0.87 7.58 13.48
C THR A 138 -1.93 7.24 12.44
N ASP A 139 -2.08 5.97 12.05
CA ASP A 139 -3.15 5.52 11.16
C ASP A 139 -4.52 5.67 11.85
N CYS A 140 -4.61 5.43 13.16
CA CYS A 140 -5.87 5.59 13.92
C CYS A 140 -6.01 6.96 14.60
N SER A 141 -5.15 7.93 14.28
CA SER A 141 -5.18 9.26 14.91
C SER A 141 -6.32 10.11 14.38
N LYS A 142 -7.16 10.63 15.29
CA LYS A 142 -8.26 11.56 14.99
C LYS A 142 -7.81 12.82 14.24
N HIS A 143 -6.53 13.19 14.30
CA HIS A 143 -5.99 14.38 13.67
C HIS A 143 -5.40 14.15 12.27
N HIS A 144 -5.07 12.91 11.89
CA HIS A 144 -4.34 12.64 10.65
C HIS A 144 -5.21 12.15 9.49
N ASP A 145 -6.34 11.50 9.77
CA ASP A 145 -7.32 11.02 8.76
C ASP A 145 -6.66 10.29 7.58
N ARG A 146 -5.76 9.35 7.90
CA ARG A 146 -4.96 8.68 6.88
C ARG A 146 -4.60 7.25 7.27
N LEU A 147 -4.70 6.33 6.32
CA LEU A 147 -4.04 5.04 6.34
C LEU A 147 -2.79 5.11 5.47
N THR A 148 -1.64 4.78 6.04
CA THR A 148 -0.36 4.76 5.33
C THR A 148 -0.01 3.37 4.82
N ILE A 149 0.46 3.30 3.57
CA ILE A 149 0.95 2.11 2.90
C ILE A 149 2.35 2.44 2.36
N PRO A 150 3.42 2.10 3.10
CA PRO A 150 4.78 2.37 2.64
C PRO A 150 5.02 1.68 1.29
N LYS A 151 5.47 2.42 0.26
CA LYS A 151 5.60 1.88 -1.11
C LYS A 151 6.53 0.67 -1.17
N ALA A 152 7.56 0.64 -0.32
CA ALA A 152 8.50 -0.48 -0.20
C ALA A 152 7.91 -1.76 0.43
N GLN A 153 6.74 -1.66 1.06
CA GLN A 153 6.03 -2.79 1.68
C GLN A 153 4.81 -3.23 0.87
N ALA A 154 4.57 -2.61 -0.28
CA ALA A 154 3.50 -3.04 -1.17
C ALA A 154 3.87 -4.37 -1.82
N GLU A 155 3.03 -5.38 -1.66
CA GLU A 155 3.25 -6.76 -2.12
C GLU A 155 2.91 -6.94 -3.61
N SER A 156 2.17 -6.01 -4.21
CA SER A 156 1.72 -6.10 -5.60
C SER A 156 1.82 -4.79 -6.38
N GLU A 157 1.92 -4.91 -7.70
CA GLU A 157 1.73 -3.79 -8.63
C GLU A 157 0.23 -3.64 -8.94
N PHE A 158 -0.42 -2.78 -8.16
CA PHE A 158 -1.86 -2.53 -8.24
C PHE A 158 -2.24 -1.29 -9.05
N LEU A 159 -1.29 -0.38 -9.30
CA LEU A 159 -1.52 0.82 -10.11
C LEU A 159 -1.35 0.52 -11.60
N ASN A 160 -2.24 1.05 -12.43
CA ASN A 160 -2.04 1.00 -13.88
C ASN A 160 -1.01 2.07 -14.33
N GLY A 161 -0.61 2.03 -15.59
CA GLY A 161 0.41 2.94 -16.12
C GLY A 161 0.05 4.42 -16.01
N VAL A 162 -1.23 4.77 -16.21
CA VAL A 162 -1.73 6.15 -16.12
C VAL A 162 -1.70 6.65 -14.68
N GLU A 163 -2.17 5.85 -13.74
CA GLU A 163 -2.19 6.16 -12.31
C GLU A 163 -0.78 6.26 -11.75
N LYS A 164 0.09 5.32 -12.11
CA LYS A 164 1.50 5.33 -11.72
C LYS A 164 2.19 6.59 -12.25
N HIS A 165 1.97 6.93 -13.52
CA HIS A 165 2.49 8.17 -14.11
C HIS A 165 1.98 9.40 -13.36
N MET A 166 0.68 9.46 -13.05
CA MET A 166 0.08 10.55 -12.27
C MET A 166 0.74 10.67 -10.89
N MET A 167 0.91 9.55 -10.18
CA MET A 167 1.55 9.49 -8.87
C MET A 167 3.01 9.94 -8.90
N ASP A 168 3.74 9.61 -9.97
CA ASP A 168 5.17 9.87 -10.08
C ASP A 168 5.53 11.25 -10.67
N HIS A 169 4.63 11.91 -11.41
CA HIS A 169 4.94 13.18 -12.11
C HIS A 169 4.14 14.40 -11.68
N THR A 170 3.11 14.22 -10.85
CA THR A 170 2.33 15.34 -10.30
C THR A 170 2.69 15.58 -8.84
N ASP A 171 2.65 16.84 -8.39
CA ASP A 171 2.75 17.18 -6.98
C ASP A 171 1.37 17.10 -6.32
N GLY A 172 1.26 16.26 -5.29
CA GLY A 172 -0.01 16.01 -4.58
C GLY A 172 -1.14 15.42 -5.44
N PRO A 173 -0.89 14.40 -6.29
CA PRO A 173 -1.94 13.77 -7.10
C PRO A 173 -2.97 13.11 -6.20
N VAL A 174 -4.24 13.22 -6.58
CA VAL A 174 -5.34 12.60 -5.82
C VAL A 174 -6.22 11.83 -6.80
N ILE A 175 -6.37 10.53 -6.52
CA ILE A 175 -7.36 9.66 -7.18
C ILE A 175 -8.51 9.48 -6.20
N GLN A 176 -9.74 9.67 -6.65
CA GLN A 176 -10.91 9.27 -5.88
C GLN A 176 -11.06 7.76 -5.98
N VAL A 177 -11.20 7.08 -4.86
CA VAL A 177 -11.30 5.62 -4.79
C VAL A 177 -12.47 5.22 -3.92
N SER A 178 -13.13 4.13 -4.31
CA SER A 178 -14.08 3.45 -3.44
C SER A 178 -13.32 2.52 -2.48
N VAL A 179 -13.72 2.51 -1.22
CA VAL A 179 -13.14 1.65 -0.18
C VAL A 179 -14.24 0.86 0.52
N ILE A 180 -14.20 -0.47 0.40
CA ILE A 180 -15.02 -1.39 1.19
C ILE A 180 -14.36 -1.55 2.57
N GLN A 181 -15.11 -1.20 3.60
CA GLN A 181 -14.69 -1.30 5.00
C GLN A 181 -14.85 -2.74 5.54
N PRO A 182 -14.23 -3.08 6.69
CA PRO A 182 -14.45 -4.39 7.31
C PRO A 182 -15.92 -4.73 7.59
N CYS A 183 -16.76 -3.73 7.84
CA CYS A 183 -18.21 -3.88 8.02
C CYS A 183 -18.99 -4.01 6.69
N PHE A 184 -18.31 -4.24 5.56
CA PHE A 184 -18.88 -4.37 4.22
C PHE A 184 -19.55 -3.10 3.66
N GLU A 185 -19.42 -1.96 4.34
CA GLU A 185 -19.89 -0.68 3.81
C GLU A 185 -18.86 -0.02 2.91
N GLU A 186 -19.35 0.48 1.77
CA GLU A 186 -18.56 1.25 0.83
C GLU A 186 -18.39 2.71 1.29
N SER A 187 -17.23 3.31 1.03
CA SER A 187 -17.02 4.74 1.25
C SER A 187 -16.06 5.33 0.23
N ASN A 188 -16.42 6.50 -0.30
CA ASN A 188 -15.55 7.27 -1.18
C ASN A 188 -14.43 7.93 -0.36
N MET A 189 -13.18 7.71 -0.79
CA MET A 189 -11.99 8.25 -0.17
C MET A 189 -11.01 8.77 -1.23
N CYS A 190 -9.95 9.42 -0.77
CA CYS A 190 -8.86 9.90 -1.62
C CYS A 190 -7.65 8.98 -1.48
N PHE A 191 -7.06 8.60 -2.60
CA PHE A 191 -5.78 7.90 -2.68
C PHE A 191 -4.70 8.82 -3.26
N THR A 192 -3.54 8.89 -2.62
CA THR A 192 -2.41 9.75 -3.04
C THR A 192 -1.07 9.09 -2.71
N GLN A 193 0.00 9.55 -3.36
CA GLN A 193 1.38 9.19 -3.03
C GLN A 193 2.10 10.40 -2.43
N TRP A 194 2.63 10.24 -1.23
CA TRP A 194 3.54 11.22 -0.63
C TRP A 194 4.98 10.83 -0.90
N LYS A 195 5.69 11.71 -1.58
CA LYS A 195 7.13 11.57 -1.85
C LYS A 195 7.91 12.30 -0.77
N MET A 196 8.78 11.57 -0.11
CA MET A 196 9.78 12.09 0.83
C MET A 196 11.16 12.00 0.16
N ARG A 197 12.17 12.65 0.73
CA ARG A 197 13.52 12.67 0.16
C ARG A 197 14.11 11.28 -0.12
N LYS A 198 13.77 10.27 0.69
CA LYS A 198 14.34 8.91 0.61
C LYS A 198 13.30 7.79 0.43
N SER A 199 12.01 8.12 0.45
CA SER A 199 10.95 7.12 0.48
C SER A 199 9.68 7.68 -0.14
N SER A 200 8.75 6.79 -0.47
CA SER A 200 7.40 7.17 -0.85
C SER A 200 6.40 6.33 -0.06
N THR A 201 5.24 6.91 0.21
CA THR A 201 4.17 6.25 0.95
C THR A 201 2.85 6.56 0.26
N TYR A 202 2.10 5.52 -0.07
CA TYR A 202 0.72 5.67 -0.49
C TYR A 202 -0.16 5.96 0.71
N VAL A 203 -1.20 6.74 0.50
CA VAL A 203 -2.07 7.23 1.56
C VAL A 203 -3.52 7.18 1.10
N ILE A 204 -4.35 6.45 1.84
CA ILE A 204 -5.82 6.55 1.77
C ILE A 204 -6.26 7.55 2.83
N ARG A 205 -7.03 8.57 2.45
CA ARG A 205 -7.40 9.70 3.32
C ARG A 205 -8.77 10.28 2.97
N SER A 206 -9.20 11.32 3.67
CA SER A 206 -10.46 12.05 3.41
C SER A 206 -11.69 11.16 3.67
N GLY A 207 -11.72 10.47 4.81
CA GLY A 207 -12.78 9.53 5.15
C GLY A 207 -12.32 8.34 6.00
N TRP A 208 -11.01 8.10 6.06
CA TRP A 208 -10.41 7.01 6.84
C TRP A 208 -10.78 7.06 8.34
N ASN A 209 -10.75 8.24 8.95
CA ASN A 209 -11.14 8.42 10.35
C ASN A 209 -12.60 8.05 10.61
N LYS A 210 -13.49 8.25 9.64
CA LYS A 210 -14.89 7.82 9.76
C LYS A 210 -14.96 6.29 9.79
N ALA A 211 -14.20 5.61 8.93
CA ALA A 211 -14.09 4.16 8.98
C ALA A 211 -13.53 3.66 10.32
N CYS A 212 -12.51 4.32 10.88
CA CYS A 212 -11.97 3.98 12.21
C CYS A 212 -12.96 4.23 13.36
N GLN A 213 -13.88 5.18 13.23
CA GLN A 213 -14.86 5.51 14.26
C GLN A 213 -16.07 4.58 14.30
N LYS A 214 -16.31 3.79 13.23
CA LYS A 214 -17.38 2.80 13.21
C LYS A 214 -17.05 1.62 14.13
N PRO A 215 -17.88 1.33 15.15
CA PRO A 215 -17.65 0.22 16.07
C PRO A 215 -17.49 -1.14 15.39
N GLU A 216 -18.24 -1.36 14.30
CA GLU A 216 -18.28 -2.61 13.53
C GLU A 216 -16.94 -2.92 12.86
N ASN A 217 -16.18 -1.88 12.50
CA ASN A 217 -14.91 -2.02 11.81
C ASN A 217 -13.75 -2.45 12.72
N LYS A 218 -13.83 -2.13 14.02
CA LYS A 218 -12.78 -2.45 15.03
C LYS A 218 -11.35 -2.06 14.58
N LEU A 219 -11.21 -0.96 13.82
CA LEU A 219 -9.94 -0.46 13.30
C LEU A 219 -9.22 0.40 14.35
N ILE A 220 -8.60 -0.27 15.31
CA ILE A 220 -7.83 0.38 16.39
C ILE A 220 -6.32 0.12 16.23
N ALA A 221 -5.48 0.98 16.81
CA ALA A 221 -4.03 0.80 16.75
C ALA A 221 -3.63 -0.54 17.37
N GLY A 222 -2.71 -1.26 16.71
CA GLY A 222 -2.27 -2.59 17.15
C GLY A 222 -3.00 -3.75 16.48
N VAL A 223 -4.15 -3.54 15.83
CA VAL A 223 -4.79 -4.60 15.04
C VAL A 223 -4.08 -4.76 13.69
N LYS A 224 -4.02 -5.99 13.22
CA LYS A 224 -3.49 -6.33 11.91
C LYS A 224 -4.60 -6.21 10.87
N VAL A 225 -4.29 -5.58 9.74
CA VAL A 225 -5.19 -5.44 8.60
C VAL A 225 -4.49 -5.83 7.32
N GLN A 226 -5.28 -6.29 6.36
CA GLN A 226 -4.90 -6.42 4.96
C GLN A 226 -5.63 -5.34 4.16
N VAL A 227 -4.89 -4.73 3.23
CA VAL A 227 -5.44 -3.84 2.22
C VAL A 227 -5.37 -4.58 0.89
N TRP A 228 -6.52 -4.72 0.25
CA TRP A 228 -6.67 -5.33 -1.06
C TRP A 228 -7.03 -4.26 -2.07
N SER A 229 -6.49 -4.32 -3.27
CA SER A 229 -6.94 -3.52 -4.41
C SER A 229 -7.77 -4.38 -5.33
N PHE A 230 -8.73 -3.76 -6.02
CA PHE A 230 -9.48 -4.37 -7.10
C PHE A 230 -9.95 -3.30 -8.08
N ARG A 231 -10.56 -3.73 -9.18
CA ARG A 231 -10.99 -2.87 -10.28
C ARG A 231 -12.47 -3.03 -10.57
N VAL A 232 -13.20 -1.93 -10.57
CA VAL A 232 -14.59 -1.87 -11.04
C VAL A 232 -14.61 -0.98 -12.28
N HIS A 233 -14.97 -1.55 -13.44
CA HIS A 233 -14.92 -0.85 -14.73
C HIS A 233 -13.56 -0.19 -15.06
N GLY A 234 -12.45 -0.72 -14.51
CA GLY A 234 -11.10 -0.19 -14.67
C GLY A 234 -10.66 0.80 -13.57
N ASP A 235 -11.59 1.33 -12.78
CA ASP A 235 -11.29 2.27 -11.69
C ASP A 235 -10.70 1.55 -10.48
N LEU A 236 -9.70 2.18 -9.85
CA LEU A 236 -9.04 1.65 -8.66
C LEU A 236 -9.96 1.72 -7.44
N CYS A 237 -10.16 0.57 -6.80
CA CYS A 237 -10.91 0.42 -5.56
C CYS A 237 -10.07 -0.34 -4.52
N PHE A 238 -10.44 -0.22 -3.24
CA PHE A 238 -9.79 -0.95 -2.15
C PHE A 238 -10.78 -1.67 -1.26
N ALA A 239 -10.35 -2.76 -0.65
CA ALA A 239 -11.05 -3.45 0.44
C ALA A 239 -10.13 -3.58 1.65
N ILE A 240 -10.66 -3.33 2.84
CA ILE A 240 -9.93 -3.43 4.10
C ILE A 240 -10.46 -4.63 4.86
N VAL A 241 -9.56 -5.56 5.18
CA VAL A 241 -9.88 -6.77 5.93
C VAL A 241 -9.10 -6.76 7.23
N ARG A 242 -9.79 -7.03 8.35
CA ARG A 242 -9.11 -7.27 9.63
C ARG A 242 -8.59 -8.70 9.65
N VAL A 243 -7.32 -8.88 9.98
CA VAL A 243 -6.75 -10.21 10.21
C VAL A 243 -6.91 -10.51 11.68
N GLU A 244 -7.75 -11.49 12.01
CA GLU A 244 -7.90 -11.92 13.39
C GLU A 244 -6.64 -12.70 13.80
N GLY A 245 -5.85 -12.09 14.66
CA GLY A 245 -4.68 -12.71 15.28
C GLY A 245 -5.07 -13.38 16.58
N THR A 246 -4.72 -14.65 16.72
CA THR A 246 -4.78 -15.45 17.96
C THR A 246 -3.91 -14.82 19.04
N ALA A 247 -4.45 -13.87 19.81
CA ALA A 247 -3.91 -13.45 21.11
C ALA A 247 -4.94 -12.59 21.84
N GLU A 248 -6.03 -13.21 22.29
CA GLU A 248 -6.78 -12.68 23.43
C GLU A 248 -6.34 -13.50 24.65
N PRO A 249 -5.70 -12.92 25.69
CA PRO A 249 -5.64 -13.56 26.98
C PRO A 249 -7.06 -13.57 27.53
N HIS A 250 -7.71 -14.73 27.48
CA HIS A 250 -8.97 -14.96 28.16
C HIS A 250 -8.78 -14.63 29.64
N THR A 251 -9.30 -13.47 30.06
CA THR A 251 -9.61 -13.23 31.46
C THR A 251 -10.75 -14.17 31.80
N SER A 252 -10.40 -15.29 32.44
CA SER A 252 -11.34 -16.22 33.04
C SER A 252 -12.20 -15.47 34.05
N SER A 253 -13.44 -15.14 33.66
CA SER A 253 -14.50 -14.84 34.60
C SER A 253 -14.93 -16.15 35.27
N SER A 254 -14.27 -16.48 36.38
CA SER A 254 -14.75 -17.49 37.30
C SER A 254 -16.09 -17.03 37.88
N SER A 255 -17.18 -17.55 37.34
CA SER A 255 -18.49 -17.54 37.96
C SER A 255 -18.49 -18.56 39.09
N SER A 256 -18.21 -18.09 40.31
CA SER A 256 -18.48 -18.85 41.53
C SER A 256 -19.98 -18.89 41.77
N SER A 257 -20.64 -19.95 41.32
CA SER A 257 -21.99 -20.32 41.72
C SER A 257 -21.94 -20.86 43.15
N SER A 258 -22.26 -20.03 44.14
CA SER A 258 -22.50 -20.48 45.50
C SER A 258 -23.93 -21.01 45.61
N SER A 259 -24.06 -22.34 45.56
CA SER A 259 -25.26 -23.05 45.98
C SER A 259 -25.39 -22.95 47.50
N CYS A 260 -26.47 -22.35 48.01
CA CYS A 260 -26.88 -22.51 49.39
C CYS A 260 -28.16 -23.37 49.44
N SER A 261 -27.99 -24.59 49.96
CA SER A 261 -29.09 -25.46 50.37
C SER A 261 -28.91 -25.69 51.87
N SER A 262 -29.95 -25.38 52.63
CA SER A 262 -30.11 -25.84 54.01
C SER A 262 -31.60 -25.89 54.32
N SER A 263 -32.11 -27.12 54.40
CA SER A 263 -33.44 -27.47 54.94
C SER A 263 -33.22 -28.42 56.10
N VAL A 264 -33.71 -28.05 57.28
CA VAL A 264 -34.13 -28.85 58.46
C VAL A 264 -34.67 -27.82 59.47
N GLU A 265 -35.77 -27.97 60.20
CA GLU A 265 -36.85 -28.96 60.28
C GLU A 265 -37.96 -28.34 61.17
N ASP A 266 -39.24 -28.63 60.89
CA ASP A 266 -40.28 -29.03 61.86
C ASP A 266 -41.29 -29.92 61.12
#